data_AF-A0A7C1SHN7-F1
#
_entry.id   AF-A0A7C1SHN7-F1
#
_cell.length_a   1.000
_cell.length_b   1.000
_cell.length_c   1.000
_cell.angle_alpha   90.00
_cell.angle_beta   90.00
_cell.angle_gamma   90.00
#
_symmetry.space_group_name_H-M   'P 1'
#
loop_
_entity.id
_entity.type
_entity.pdbx_description
1 polymer ?
#
loop_
_entity_poly.entity_id
_entity_poly.type
_entity_poly.pdbx_seq_one_letter_code
_entity_poly.pdbx_strand_id
1 'polypeptide(L)'
;YLSAPESLFQAEREHGFRYDASIVTHDPTLPVEKAGVARFGLPLIPEGPRERRIIAMDYNLFIRHSAGIDHPSKADEFAERSYQAFRLAFDRQYEGERIPLQIGLHFVEMNGGAYWTAMERLVTEVCPLPDVACVTYAEALDMLEGRTNPAAAPGAM
;
A
#
# COMPACT_ATOMS: atom_id res chain seq x y z
N TYR A 1 -3.13 5.78 15.25
CA TYR A 1 -3.75 4.62 14.57
C TYR A 1 -4.76 5.17 13.58
N LEU A 2 -4.89 4.57 12.39
CA LEU A 2 -5.92 4.99 11.44
C LEU A 2 -7.31 4.78 12.08
N SER A 3 -8.14 5.81 12.06
CA SER A 3 -9.47 5.80 12.66
C SER A 3 -10.51 5.65 11.55
N ALA A 4 -11.25 4.55 11.54
CA ALA A 4 -12.24 4.25 10.52
C ALA A 4 -13.58 3.83 11.15
N PRO A 5 -14.25 4.75 11.90
CA PRO A 5 -15.54 4.48 12.51
C PRO A 5 -16.65 4.34 11.45
N GLU A 6 -17.76 3.69 11.76
CA GLU A 6 -18.85 3.53 10.78
C GLU A 6 -19.47 4.86 10.34
N SER A 7 -19.37 5.92 11.16
CA SER A 7 -19.78 7.27 10.79
C SER A 7 -18.95 7.88 9.66
N LEU A 8 -17.67 7.52 9.52
CA LEU A 8 -16.84 7.93 8.38
C LEU A 8 -17.43 7.36 7.08
N PHE A 9 -17.64 6.04 7.05
CA PHE A 9 -18.17 5.37 5.87
C PHE A 9 -19.59 5.81 5.52
N GLN A 10 -20.39 6.21 6.52
CA GLN A 10 -21.69 6.81 6.28
C GLN A 10 -21.56 8.15 5.55
N ALA A 11 -20.70 9.04 6.04
CA ALA A 11 -20.47 10.32 5.39
C ALA A 11 -19.92 10.16 3.96
N GLU A 12 -18.98 9.25 3.74
CA GLU A 12 -18.45 8.94 2.41
C GLU A 12 -19.55 8.54 1.42
N ARG A 13 -20.48 7.67 1.83
CA ARG A 13 -21.65 7.30 1.02
C ARG A 13 -22.55 8.49 0.72
N GLU A 14 -22.90 9.26 1.74
CA GLU A 14 -23.78 10.43 1.61
C GLU A 14 -23.17 11.50 0.68
N HIS A 15 -21.84 11.56 0.59
CA HIS A 15 -21.10 12.47 -0.29
C HIS A 15 -20.64 11.84 -1.61
N GLY A 16 -21.05 10.60 -1.92
CA GLY A 16 -20.80 9.97 -3.22
C GLY A 16 -19.36 9.53 -3.47
N PHE A 17 -18.58 9.23 -2.42
CA PHE A 17 -17.25 8.65 -2.57
C PHE A 17 -17.34 7.24 -3.17
N ARG A 18 -16.44 6.92 -4.12
CA ARG A 18 -16.34 5.57 -4.71
C ARG A 18 -15.54 4.61 -3.83
N TYR A 19 -14.60 5.12 -3.05
CA TYR A 19 -13.71 4.30 -2.24
C TYR A 19 -13.30 4.95 -0.92
N ASP A 20 -12.87 4.09 0.00
CA ASP A 20 -12.14 4.37 1.24
C ASP A 20 -10.82 3.58 1.25
N ALA A 21 -9.80 4.10 1.92
CA ALA A 21 -8.51 3.43 2.12
C ALA A 21 -8.01 3.53 3.57
N SER A 22 -8.93 3.65 4.53
CA SER A 22 -8.62 3.96 5.93
C SER A 22 -8.45 2.73 6.81
N ILE A 23 -8.82 1.54 6.34
CA ILE A 23 -8.77 0.31 7.13
C ILE A 23 -7.41 -0.40 7.01
N VAL A 24 -7.05 -1.16 8.06
CA VAL A 24 -5.86 -2.00 8.08
C VAL A 24 -6.27 -3.45 7.90
N THR A 25 -5.59 -4.19 7.03
CA THR A 25 -5.80 -5.62 6.82
C THR A 25 -4.58 -6.43 7.24
N HIS A 26 -4.79 -7.72 7.55
CA HIS A 26 -3.71 -8.59 7.96
C HIS A 26 -2.72 -8.88 6.83
N ASP A 27 -3.20 -9.02 5.59
CA ASP A 27 -2.44 -9.27 4.36
C ASP A 27 -2.99 -8.35 3.24
N PRO A 28 -2.32 -8.24 2.08
CA PRO A 28 -2.93 -7.66 0.88
C PRO A 28 -4.25 -8.36 0.55
N THR A 29 -5.30 -7.59 0.31
CA THR A 29 -6.63 -8.10 -0.04
C THR A 29 -7.21 -7.28 -1.19
N LEU A 30 -8.05 -7.90 -2.01
CA LEU A 30 -8.88 -7.13 -2.94
C LEU A 30 -9.76 -6.15 -2.17
N PRO A 31 -10.06 -4.97 -2.74
CA PRO A 31 -10.99 -4.04 -2.11
C PRO A 31 -12.36 -4.69 -1.94
N VAL A 32 -12.99 -4.47 -0.78
CA VAL A 32 -14.31 -5.03 -0.46
C VAL A 32 -15.36 -3.94 -0.60
N GLU A 33 -16.34 -4.15 -1.46
CA GLU A 33 -17.48 -3.24 -1.56
C GLU A 33 -18.42 -3.41 -0.37
N LYS A 34 -18.72 -2.31 0.32
CA LYS A 34 -19.71 -2.28 1.40
C LYS A 34 -20.58 -1.04 1.28
N ALA A 35 -21.87 -1.28 0.99
CA ALA A 35 -22.88 -0.24 0.81
C ALA A 35 -22.48 0.80 -0.25
N GLY A 36 -21.95 0.34 -1.40
CA GLY A 36 -21.60 1.20 -2.53
C GLY A 36 -20.27 1.93 -2.42
N VAL A 37 -19.47 1.68 -1.37
CA VAL A 37 -18.10 2.20 -1.23
C VAL A 37 -17.13 1.03 -1.21
N ALA A 38 -16.18 1.02 -2.14
CA ALA A 38 -15.10 0.04 -2.17
C ALA A 38 -14.04 0.37 -1.10
N ARG A 39 -13.68 -0.59 -0.26
CA ARG A 39 -12.73 -0.36 0.84
C ARG A 39 -11.41 -1.04 0.56
N PHE A 40 -10.37 -0.25 0.36
CA PHE A 40 -8.99 -0.69 0.28
C PHE A 40 -8.41 -0.90 1.68
N GLY A 41 -7.68 -2.00 1.84
CA GLY A 41 -6.99 -2.35 3.07
C GLY A 41 -5.51 -2.09 2.99
N LEU A 42 -5.00 -1.23 3.88
CA LEU A 42 -3.57 -1.06 4.04
C LEU A 42 -3.00 -2.29 4.77
N PRO A 43 -2.18 -3.13 4.12
CA PRO A 43 -1.86 -4.44 4.64
C PRO A 43 -0.74 -4.41 5.69
N LEU A 44 -0.68 -5.44 6.52
CA LEU A 44 0.55 -5.78 7.21
C LEU A 44 1.51 -6.53 6.28
N ILE A 45 2.78 -6.19 6.34
CA ILE A 45 3.88 -6.81 5.59
C ILE A 45 4.95 -7.36 6.55
N PRO A 46 5.67 -8.42 6.18
CA PRO A 46 6.81 -8.91 6.97
C PRO A 46 7.94 -7.88 6.97
N GLU A 47 8.60 -7.69 8.11
CA GLU A 47 9.82 -6.87 8.17
C GLU A 47 10.82 -7.44 9.18
N GLY A 48 12.10 -7.35 8.79
CA GLY A 48 13.25 -7.78 9.58
C GLY A 48 13.45 -9.30 9.65
N PRO A 49 14.50 -9.77 10.34
CA PRO A 49 14.92 -11.19 10.33
C PRO A 49 13.90 -12.18 10.91
N ARG A 50 12.94 -11.69 11.70
CA ARG A 50 11.87 -12.49 12.31
C ARG A 50 10.52 -12.30 11.61
N GLU A 51 10.52 -11.61 10.46
CA GLU A 51 9.33 -11.29 9.66
C GLU A 51 8.15 -10.77 10.52
N ARG A 52 8.44 -9.93 11.50
CA ARG A 52 7.37 -9.41 12.36
C ARG A 52 6.52 -8.46 11.53
N ARG A 53 5.24 -8.79 11.42
CA ARG A 53 4.26 -7.99 10.66
C ARG A 53 4.24 -6.53 11.10
N ILE A 54 4.14 -5.63 10.12
CA ILE A 54 4.01 -4.18 10.32
C ILE A 54 3.06 -3.62 9.28
N ILE A 55 2.30 -2.59 9.61
CA ILE A 55 1.54 -1.85 8.59
C ILE A 55 2.54 -1.34 7.55
N ALA A 56 2.23 -1.55 6.26
CA ALA A 56 3.02 -1.08 5.13
C ALA A 56 2.96 0.45 5.02
N MET A 57 3.50 1.14 6.03
CA MET A 57 3.50 2.59 6.14
C MET A 57 4.81 3.07 6.75
N ASP A 58 5.38 4.13 6.18
CA ASP A 58 6.61 4.76 6.64
C ASP A 58 6.59 5.15 8.12
N TYR A 59 5.49 5.73 8.63
CA TYR A 59 5.37 6.12 10.04
C TYR A 59 5.49 4.90 10.97
N ASN A 60 4.91 3.76 10.59
CA ASN A 60 5.04 2.54 11.39
C ASN A 60 6.47 2.01 11.39
N LEU A 61 7.15 2.11 10.25
CA LEU A 61 8.58 1.78 10.14
C LEU A 61 9.43 2.74 10.96
N PHE A 62 9.12 4.03 10.98
CA PHE A 62 9.77 5.05 11.83
C PHE A 62 9.68 4.70 13.32
N ILE A 63 8.47 4.39 13.80
CA ILE A 63 8.28 3.94 15.18
C ILE A 63 9.08 2.65 15.45
N ARG A 64 9.12 1.70 14.51
CA ARG A 64 9.85 0.44 14.70
C ARG A 64 11.37 0.61 14.70
N HIS A 65 11.88 1.42 13.79
CA HIS A 65 13.32 1.56 13.54
C HIS A 65 13.99 2.46 14.57
N SER A 66 13.28 3.49 15.04
CA SER A 66 13.88 4.51 15.88
C SER A 66 12.98 5.05 16.98
N ALA A 67 11.88 4.35 17.31
CA ALA A 67 10.91 4.78 18.32
C ALA A 67 10.32 6.18 18.06
N GLY A 68 10.26 6.60 16.79
CA GLY A 68 9.77 7.92 16.41
C GLY A 68 10.76 9.06 16.64
N ILE A 69 12.05 8.74 16.76
CA ILE A 69 13.13 9.71 16.94
C ILE A 69 14.01 9.68 15.68
N ASP A 70 14.35 10.83 15.12
CA ASP A 70 15.20 10.88 13.94
C ASP A 70 16.64 10.44 14.24
N HIS A 71 17.14 9.51 13.41
CA HIS A 71 18.55 9.10 13.38
C HIS A 71 19.10 9.13 11.94
N PRO A 72 19.41 10.32 11.38
CA PRO A 72 19.89 10.44 10.00
C PRO A 72 21.18 9.66 9.70
N SER A 73 22.03 9.44 10.70
CA SER A 73 23.24 8.61 10.56
C SER A 73 22.95 7.12 10.28
N LYS A 74 21.69 6.68 10.42
CA LYS A 74 21.22 5.33 10.12
C LYS A 74 20.27 5.29 8.91
N ALA A 75 20.16 6.39 8.15
CA ALA A 75 19.22 6.49 7.03
C ALA A 75 19.38 5.33 6.04
N ASP A 76 20.61 4.99 5.66
CA ASP A 76 20.90 3.90 4.71
C ASP A 76 20.46 2.53 5.26
N GLU A 77 20.69 2.26 6.55
CA GLU A 77 20.26 1.02 7.21
C GLU A 77 18.73 0.89 7.17
N PHE A 78 18.03 1.96 7.52
CA PHE A 78 16.56 1.97 7.56
C PHE A 78 15.96 1.94 6.16
N ALA A 79 16.58 2.60 5.19
CA ALA A 79 16.18 2.57 3.78
C ALA A 79 16.28 1.14 3.23
N GLU A 80 17.40 0.45 3.45
CA GLU A 80 17.57 -0.92 2.98
C GLU A 80 16.56 -1.88 3.64
N ARG A 81 16.35 -1.75 4.96
CA ARG A 81 15.35 -2.59 5.67
C ARG A 81 13.93 -2.37 5.16
N SER A 82 13.55 -1.11 4.95
CA SER A 82 12.23 -0.76 4.40
C SER A 82 12.07 -1.24 2.97
N TYR A 83 13.09 -1.06 2.14
CA TYR A 83 13.11 -1.55 0.76
C TYR A 83 12.90 -3.06 0.71
N GLN A 84 13.65 -3.83 1.51
CA GLN A 84 13.50 -5.29 1.57
C GLN A 84 12.09 -5.72 2.01
N ALA A 85 11.50 -5.03 2.99
CA ALA A 85 10.13 -5.32 3.43
C ALA A 85 9.09 -5.05 2.32
N PHE A 86 9.19 -3.89 1.66
CA PHE A 86 8.29 -3.54 0.56
C PHE A 86 8.48 -4.47 -0.65
N ARG A 87 9.73 -4.76 -1.01
CA ARG A 87 10.05 -5.63 -2.13
C ARG A 87 9.55 -7.05 -1.91
N LEU A 88 9.77 -7.61 -0.71
CA LEU A 88 9.24 -8.94 -0.36
C LEU A 88 7.70 -8.98 -0.43
N ALA A 89 7.02 -7.93 0.01
CA ALA A 89 5.56 -7.84 -0.10
C ALA A 89 5.10 -7.78 -1.57
N PHE A 90 5.82 -7.03 -2.41
CA PHE A 90 5.57 -6.95 -3.85
C PHE A 90 5.81 -8.31 -4.53
N ASP A 91 6.97 -8.94 -4.31
CA ASP A 91 7.35 -10.20 -4.95
C ASP A 91 6.34 -11.31 -4.64
N ARG A 92 5.84 -11.38 -3.39
CA ARG A 92 4.76 -12.32 -3.02
C ARG A 92 3.48 -12.15 -3.86
N GLN A 93 3.13 -10.92 -4.22
CA GLN A 93 1.96 -10.68 -5.08
C GLN A 93 2.29 -10.89 -6.55
N TYR A 94 3.49 -10.48 -6.97
CA TYR A 94 3.95 -10.63 -8.35
C TYR A 94 4.13 -12.11 -8.74
N GLU A 95 4.59 -12.95 -7.83
CA GLU A 95 4.77 -14.39 -8.07
C GLU A 95 3.52 -15.22 -7.70
N GLY A 96 2.55 -14.60 -7.03
CA GLY A 96 1.38 -15.25 -6.46
C GLY A 96 0.05 -14.77 -7.04
N GLU A 97 -0.88 -14.43 -6.14
CA GLU A 97 -2.28 -14.16 -6.47
C GLU A 97 -2.54 -12.81 -7.15
N ARG A 98 -1.50 -11.97 -7.33
CA ARG A 98 -1.60 -10.65 -7.98
C ARG A 98 -2.63 -9.73 -7.32
N ILE A 99 -2.72 -9.78 -5.99
CA ILE A 99 -3.58 -8.90 -5.20
C ILE A 99 -2.94 -7.49 -5.16
N PRO A 100 -3.72 -6.39 -5.29
CA PRO A 100 -3.20 -5.04 -5.16
C PRO A 100 -2.44 -4.84 -3.84
N LEU A 101 -1.23 -4.29 -3.93
CA LEU A 101 -0.40 -3.95 -2.77
C LEU A 101 -0.46 -2.44 -2.52
N GLN A 102 -0.88 -2.05 -1.31
CA GLN A 102 -0.90 -0.66 -0.87
C GLN A 102 0.28 -0.39 0.07
N ILE A 103 0.98 0.74 -0.14
CA ILE A 103 2.05 1.23 0.75
C ILE A 103 1.75 2.71 1.04
N GLY A 104 1.66 3.06 2.32
CA GLY A 104 1.40 4.43 2.78
C GLY A 104 2.69 5.20 3.04
N LEU A 105 2.77 6.44 2.55
CA LEU A 105 3.87 7.35 2.85
C LEU A 105 3.35 8.72 3.27
N HIS A 106 4.11 9.38 4.13
CA HIS A 106 3.97 10.79 4.46
C HIS A 106 5.06 11.58 3.74
N PHE A 107 4.72 12.79 3.30
CA PHE A 107 5.72 13.72 2.77
C PHE A 107 6.48 14.43 3.90
N VAL A 108 7.19 13.64 4.71
CA VAL A 108 8.12 14.08 5.76
C VAL A 108 9.38 13.19 5.72
N GLU A 109 10.57 13.79 5.80
CA GLU A 109 11.87 13.09 5.73
C GLU A 109 12.28 12.38 7.04
N MET A 110 11.39 11.54 7.58
CA MET A 110 11.69 10.74 8.78
C MET A 110 12.94 9.87 8.57
N ASN A 111 13.79 9.82 9.59
CA ASN A 111 15.11 9.18 9.58
C ASN A 111 16.00 9.59 8.40
N GLY A 112 16.02 10.88 8.08
CA GLY A 112 16.86 11.41 7.00
C GLY A 112 16.40 10.97 5.61
N GLY A 113 15.08 10.79 5.42
CA GLY A 113 14.51 10.39 4.14
C GLY A 113 14.64 8.90 3.81
N ALA A 114 14.94 8.05 4.80
CA ALA A 114 15.13 6.62 4.60
C ALA A 114 13.95 5.94 3.88
N TYR A 115 12.72 6.28 4.28
CA TYR A 115 11.50 5.66 3.73
C TYR A 115 11.16 6.14 2.32
N TRP A 116 11.47 7.40 2.01
CA TRP A 116 11.37 7.91 0.66
C TRP A 116 12.37 7.23 -0.26
N THR A 117 13.63 7.11 0.18
CA THR A 117 14.69 6.41 -0.56
C THR A 117 14.28 4.96 -0.87
N ALA A 118 13.72 4.26 0.13
CA ALA A 118 13.21 2.91 -0.05
C ALA A 118 12.06 2.84 -1.08
N MET A 119 11.10 3.77 -1.01
CA MET A 119 9.95 3.80 -1.90
C MET A 119 10.35 4.20 -3.33
N GLU A 120 11.20 5.22 -3.50
CA GLU A 120 11.74 5.65 -4.79
C GLU A 120 12.43 4.50 -5.50
N ARG A 121 13.31 3.78 -4.79
CA ARG A 121 13.97 2.59 -5.32
C ARG A 121 12.95 1.52 -5.72
N LEU A 122 11.99 1.21 -4.85
CA LEU A 122 10.97 0.21 -5.14
C LEU A 122 10.21 0.54 -6.43
N VAL A 123 9.63 1.74 -6.54
CA VAL A 123 8.81 2.10 -7.70
C VAL A 123 9.62 2.17 -8.99
N THR A 124 10.89 2.60 -8.90
CA THR A 124 11.80 2.60 -10.05
C THR A 124 12.06 1.19 -10.57
N GLU A 125 12.16 0.21 -9.68
CA GLU A 125 12.41 -1.18 -10.06
C GLU A 125 11.14 -1.93 -10.49
N VAL A 126 10.01 -1.73 -9.81
CA VAL A 126 8.83 -2.59 -9.98
C VAL A 126 7.80 -2.05 -10.98
N CYS A 127 7.61 -0.73 -11.06
CA CYS A 127 6.62 -0.16 -11.98
C CYS A 127 6.90 -0.43 -13.47
N PRO A 128 8.16 -0.57 -13.96
CA PRO A 128 8.41 -0.93 -15.36
C PRO A 128 8.35 -2.44 -15.63
N LEU A 129 8.12 -3.29 -14.63
CA LEU A 129 8.03 -4.73 -14.85
C LEU A 129 6.77 -5.08 -15.68
N PRO A 130 6.81 -6.15 -16.48
CA PRO A 130 5.64 -6.63 -17.21
C PRO A 130 4.48 -6.91 -16.25
N ASP A 131 3.27 -6.54 -16.67
CA ASP A 131 2.03 -6.77 -15.92
C ASP A 131 1.98 -6.14 -14.52
N VAL A 132 2.67 -5.00 -14.34
CA VAL A 132 2.58 -4.13 -13.16
C VAL A 132 1.94 -2.80 -13.53
N ALA A 133 1.08 -2.29 -12.65
CA ALA A 133 0.51 -0.96 -12.77
C ALA A 133 0.66 -0.24 -11.42
N CYS A 134 1.41 0.87 -11.42
CA CYS A 134 1.53 1.78 -10.30
C CYS A 134 0.56 2.94 -10.52
N VAL A 135 -0.62 2.83 -9.90
CA VAL A 135 -1.80 3.65 -10.24
C VAL A 135 -2.48 4.20 -8.99
N THR A 136 -3.38 5.15 -9.20
CA THR A 136 -4.27 5.68 -8.15
C THR A 136 -5.34 4.65 -7.75
N TYR A 137 -6.00 4.87 -6.60
CA TYR A 137 -7.12 4.00 -6.18
C TYR A 137 -8.29 3.98 -7.18
N ALA A 138 -8.58 5.12 -7.83
CA ALA A 138 -9.64 5.21 -8.83
C ALA A 138 -9.32 4.34 -10.05
N GLU A 139 -8.11 4.46 -10.59
CA GLU A 139 -7.65 3.62 -11.70
C GLU A 139 -7.59 2.14 -11.32
N ALA A 140 -7.15 1.83 -10.09
CA ALA A 140 -7.14 0.46 -9.59
C ALA A 140 -8.56 -0.14 -9.54
N LEU A 141 -9.57 0.63 -9.12
CA LEU A 141 -10.97 0.18 -9.18
C LEU A 141 -11.41 -0.09 -10.62
N ASP A 142 -11.17 0.85 -11.53
CA ASP A 142 -11.57 0.71 -12.93
C ASP A 142 -10.93 -0.53 -13.58
N MET A 143 -9.65 -0.81 -13.26
CA MET A 143 -8.94 -2.01 -13.71
C MET A 143 -9.50 -3.31 -13.12
N LEU A 144 -9.91 -3.30 -11.84
CA LEU A 144 -10.47 -4.47 -11.16
C LEU A 144 -11.89 -4.79 -11.64
N GLU A 145 -12.70 -3.78 -11.91
CA GLU A 145 -14.02 -3.92 -12.54
C GLU A 145 -13.89 -4.56 -13.94
N GLY A 146 -12.91 -4.13 -14.74
CA GLY A 146 -12.62 -4.74 -16.05
C GLY A 146 -12.17 -6.21 -15.97
N ARG A 147 -11.55 -6.65 -14.87
CA ARG A 147 -11.17 -8.05 -14.64
C ARG A 147 -12.37 -8.93 -14.29
N THR A 148 -13.33 -8.41 -13.53
CA THR A 148 -14.53 -9.16 -13.13
C THR A 148 -15.58 -9.18 -14.25
N ASN A 149 -15.55 -8.20 -15.17
CA ASN A 149 -16.41 -8.14 -16.34
C ASN A 149 -15.57 -7.97 -17.64
N PRO A 150 -15.14 -9.07 -18.28
CA PRO A 150 -14.30 -9.03 -19.49
C PRO A 150 -14.93 -8.28 -20.67
N ALA A 151 -16.25 -8.10 -20.69
CA ALA A 151 -16.98 -7.33 -21.70
C ALA A 151 -16.83 -5.79 -21.53
N ALA A 152 -16.27 -5.33 -20.42
CA ALA A 152 -16.03 -3.92 -20.12
C ALA A 152 -14.56 -3.49 -20.35
N ALA A 153 -13.68 -4.42 -20.74
CA ALA A 153 -12.29 -4.08 -21.03
C ALA A 153 -12.19 -3.22 -22.32
N PRO A 154 -11.61 -2.00 -22.25
CA PRO A 154 -11.42 -1.18 -23.44
C PRO A 154 -10.31 -1.82 -24.29
N GLY A 155 -10.69 -2.45 -25.40
CA GLY A 155 -9.74 -3.03 -26.35
C GLY A 155 -10.13 -4.36 -27.00
N ALA A 156 -11.30 -4.94 -26.70
CA ALA A 156 -11.78 -6.12 -27.42
C ALA A 156 -12.58 -5.70 -28.68
N MET A 157 -11.87 -5.33 -29.74
CA MET A 157 -12.29 -5.47 -31.15
C MET A 157 -11.08 -5.81 -32.00
#